data_AF-K1TEK1-F1
#
_entry.id   AF-K1TEK1-F1
#
_cell.length_a   1.000
_cell.length_b   1.000
_cell.length_c   1.000
_cell.angle_alpha   90.00
_cell.angle_beta   90.00
_cell.angle_gamma   90.00
#
_symmetry.space_group_name_H-M   'P 1'
#
loop_
_entity.id
_entity.type
_entity.pdbx_description
1 polymer ?
#
loop_
_entity_poly.entity_id
_entity_poly.type
_entity_poly.pdbx_seq_one_letter_code
_entity_poly.pdbx_strand_id
1 'polypeptide(L)'
;MVRIKPFRGIRPPKEYASEVASRPYDVLNSAEAKAEATERSLLHIIKPEIDFDPIADEHAPEVYDKAVENFRLWRERGWLVQDPEEYYYIYAQTMDGRTQYGLTMCCHFEDYLSGAIKKHELTRTEKEEDRMIHVRNQQANIEPVFFAYPDNAEIDAIVERVVTASAPEYDFTAPDGFGHKLWVIRDRATNDRITEIFRGIPALYVADGHHRTAAAARVGAEC
;
A
#
# COMPACT_ATOMS: atom_id res chain seq x y z
N MET A 1 7.33 -18.65 10.85
CA MET A 1 5.93 -18.46 10.45
C MET A 1 5.67 -16.98 10.43
N VAL A 2 4.86 -16.53 9.48
CA VAL A 2 4.65 -15.10 9.27
C VAL A 2 3.49 -14.61 10.14
N ARG A 3 3.70 -13.45 10.75
CA ARG A 3 2.74 -12.77 11.60
C ARG A 3 2.16 -11.62 10.78
N ILE A 4 0.86 -11.66 10.63
CA ILE A 4 0.09 -10.63 9.95
C ILE A 4 -0.98 -10.11 10.90
N LYS A 5 -1.45 -8.88 10.68
CA LYS A 5 -2.59 -8.33 11.42
C LYS A 5 -3.50 -7.50 10.49
N PRO A 6 -4.81 -7.45 10.78
CA PRO A 6 -5.69 -6.48 10.17
C PRO A 6 -5.30 -5.07 10.65
N PHE A 7 -5.77 -4.04 9.96
CA PHE A 7 -5.44 -2.66 10.28
C PHE A 7 -6.55 -1.70 9.90
N ARG A 8 -6.54 -0.51 10.49
CA ARG A 8 -7.45 0.59 10.13
C ARG A 8 -6.91 1.31 8.92
N GLY A 9 -7.33 0.87 7.73
CA GLY A 9 -6.90 1.46 6.46
C GLY A 9 -7.23 2.95 6.38
N ILE A 10 -6.29 3.74 5.88
CA ILE A 10 -6.50 5.14 5.51
C ILE A 10 -6.73 5.14 4.01
N ARG A 11 -7.96 5.35 3.58
CA ARG A 11 -8.41 5.17 2.20
C ARG A 11 -9.40 6.26 1.79
N PRO A 12 -9.56 6.56 0.50
CA PRO A 12 -10.48 7.61 0.07
C PRO A 12 -11.95 7.20 0.22
N PRO A 13 -12.88 8.16 0.37
CA PRO A 13 -14.29 7.94 0.05
C PRO A 13 -14.44 7.34 -1.36
N LYS A 14 -15.47 6.52 -1.57
CA LYS A 14 -15.66 5.75 -2.80
C LYS A 14 -15.68 6.64 -4.05
N GLU A 15 -16.31 7.79 -3.94
CA GLU A 15 -16.43 8.80 -5.00
C GLU A 15 -15.08 9.39 -5.45
N TYR A 16 -14.05 9.34 -4.60
CA TYR A 16 -12.72 9.89 -4.89
C TYR A 16 -11.69 8.81 -5.22
N ALA A 17 -12.05 7.52 -5.14
CA ALA A 17 -11.10 6.42 -5.24
C ALA A 17 -10.27 6.44 -6.55
N SER A 18 -10.92 6.73 -7.69
CA SER A 18 -10.24 6.82 -8.99
C SER A 18 -9.40 8.08 -9.16
N GLU A 19 -9.73 9.17 -8.46
CA GLU A 19 -8.94 10.42 -8.51
C GLU A 19 -7.69 10.34 -7.62
N VAL A 20 -7.80 9.61 -6.50
CA VAL A 20 -6.71 9.36 -5.56
C VAL A 20 -5.70 8.37 -6.09
N ALA A 21 -6.14 7.34 -6.82
CA ALA A 21 -5.23 6.38 -7.42
C ALA A 21 -4.17 7.08 -8.30
N SER A 22 -2.92 6.67 -8.12
CA SER A 22 -1.80 7.14 -8.92
C SER A 22 -0.87 5.99 -9.28
N ARG A 23 0.03 6.23 -10.24
CA ARG A 23 1.16 5.34 -10.47
C ARG A 23 2.15 5.38 -9.30
N PRO A 24 2.99 4.34 -9.13
CA PRO A 24 4.06 4.34 -8.14
C PRO A 24 5.07 5.48 -8.36
N TYR A 25 5.70 5.93 -7.27
CA TYR A 25 6.68 7.03 -7.30
C TYR A 25 7.90 6.80 -8.21
N ASP A 26 8.25 5.54 -8.47
CA ASP A 26 9.44 5.14 -9.22
C ASP A 26 9.17 4.85 -10.71
N VAL A 27 7.92 5.04 -11.16
CA VAL A 27 7.53 4.91 -12.57
C VAL A 27 7.54 6.25 -13.31
N LEU A 28 7.35 7.36 -12.60
CA LEU A 28 7.25 8.71 -13.17
C LEU A 28 8.42 9.58 -12.70
N ASN A 29 9.02 10.35 -13.61
CA ASN A 29 9.86 11.47 -13.20
C ASN A 29 8.99 12.65 -12.67
N SER A 30 9.59 13.62 -11.98
CA SER A 30 8.82 14.71 -11.35
C SER A 30 8.08 15.61 -12.34
N ALA A 31 8.58 15.77 -13.57
CA ALA A 31 7.87 16.54 -14.59
C ALA A 31 6.64 15.78 -15.12
N GLU A 32 6.77 14.47 -15.36
CA GLU A 32 5.65 13.59 -15.72
C GLU A 32 4.61 13.53 -14.59
N ALA A 33 5.06 13.37 -13.35
CA ALA A 33 4.18 13.37 -12.18
C ALA A 33 3.43 14.69 -12.02
N LYS A 34 4.09 15.84 -12.21
CA LYS A 34 3.44 17.16 -12.17
C LYS A 34 2.41 17.33 -13.29
N ALA A 35 2.68 16.78 -14.47
CA ALA A 35 1.75 16.85 -15.60
C ALA A 35 0.53 15.92 -15.43
N GLU A 36 0.70 14.79 -14.74
CA GLU A 36 -0.35 13.79 -14.50
C GLU A 36 -1.19 14.09 -13.24
N ALA A 37 -0.61 14.75 -12.25
CA ALA A 37 -1.27 15.03 -10.97
C ALA A 37 -2.51 15.92 -11.14
N THR A 38 -3.67 15.36 -10.80
CA THR A 38 -4.92 16.10 -10.60
C THR A 38 -5.03 16.58 -9.15
N GLU A 39 -6.02 17.42 -8.84
CA GLU A 39 -6.25 17.98 -7.49
C GLU A 39 -6.15 16.94 -6.36
N ARG A 40 -6.69 15.73 -6.60
CA ARG A 40 -6.73 14.65 -5.62
C ARG A 40 -5.78 13.51 -5.93
N SER A 41 -4.73 13.71 -6.72
CA SER A 41 -3.76 12.64 -7.05
C SER A 41 -2.81 12.34 -5.89
N LEU A 42 -2.64 11.07 -5.52
CA LEU A 42 -1.75 10.67 -4.41
C LEU A 42 -0.28 11.08 -4.66
N LEU A 43 0.07 11.46 -5.90
CA LEU A 43 1.35 12.08 -6.26
C LEU A 43 1.71 13.29 -5.40
N HIS A 44 0.72 14.06 -4.91
CA HIS A 44 0.99 15.14 -3.96
C HIS A 44 1.60 14.66 -2.62
N ILE A 45 1.48 13.37 -2.28
CA ILE A 45 2.05 12.78 -1.06
C ILE A 45 3.29 11.94 -1.36
N ILE A 46 3.29 11.18 -2.47
CA ILE A 46 4.40 10.26 -2.80
C ILE A 46 5.49 10.90 -3.68
N LYS A 47 5.17 11.99 -4.38
CA LYS A 47 6.09 12.86 -5.14
C LYS A 47 5.82 14.35 -4.84
N PRO A 48 5.93 14.78 -3.56
CA PRO A 48 5.55 16.13 -3.13
C PRO A 48 6.40 17.26 -3.74
N GLU A 49 7.53 16.95 -4.37
CA GLU A 49 8.38 17.92 -5.07
C GLU A 49 7.66 18.62 -6.24
N ILE A 50 6.59 18.01 -6.76
CA ILE A 50 5.78 18.58 -7.86
C ILE A 50 5.02 19.85 -7.45
N ASP A 51 4.80 20.05 -6.14
CA ASP A 51 4.04 21.17 -5.58
C ASP A 51 4.85 22.46 -5.44
N PHE A 52 6.11 22.44 -5.85
CA PHE A 52 6.99 23.61 -5.89
C PHE A 52 7.04 24.21 -7.30
N ASP A 53 7.25 25.52 -7.38
CA ASP A 53 7.49 26.25 -8.63
C ASP A 53 8.73 27.15 -8.52
N PRO A 54 9.87 26.80 -9.16
CA PRO A 54 10.08 25.59 -9.96
C PRO A 54 10.01 24.29 -9.14
N ILE A 55 9.89 23.13 -9.81
CA ILE A 55 9.94 21.81 -9.16
C ILE A 55 11.22 21.72 -8.31
N ALA A 56 11.07 21.32 -7.04
CA ALA A 56 12.18 21.22 -6.10
C ALA A 56 12.97 19.91 -6.29
N ASP A 57 14.14 19.82 -5.66
CA ASP A 57 14.89 18.57 -5.56
C ASP A 57 14.14 17.57 -4.67
N GLU A 58 13.95 16.33 -5.15
CA GLU A 58 13.13 15.32 -4.47
C GLU A 58 13.69 14.89 -3.09
N HIS A 59 14.96 15.19 -2.81
CA HIS A 59 15.62 14.89 -1.55
C HIS A 59 15.81 16.13 -0.65
N ALA A 60 15.23 17.27 -1.02
CA ALA A 60 15.27 18.47 -0.19
C ALA A 60 14.40 18.31 1.08
N PRO A 61 14.84 18.78 2.27
CA PRO A 61 14.07 18.70 3.51
C PRO A 61 12.63 19.22 3.40
N GLU A 62 12.45 20.34 2.69
CA GLU A 62 11.14 20.97 2.47
C GLU A 62 10.17 20.09 1.67
N VAL A 63 10.68 19.19 0.82
CA VAL A 63 9.87 18.24 0.04
C VAL A 63 9.29 17.17 0.95
N TYR A 64 10.09 16.64 1.88
CA TYR A 64 9.59 15.70 2.89
C TYR A 64 8.57 16.37 3.83
N ASP A 65 8.79 17.62 4.22
CA ASP A 65 7.84 18.39 5.04
C ASP A 65 6.52 18.62 4.28
N LYS A 66 6.59 18.93 2.99
CA LYS A 66 5.42 19.06 2.12
C LYS A 66 4.62 17.75 2.04
N ALA A 67 5.28 16.60 2.00
CA ALA A 67 4.63 15.29 2.05
C ALA A 67 3.74 15.12 3.30
N VAL A 68 4.26 15.52 4.47
CA VAL A 68 3.55 15.45 5.76
C VAL A 68 2.39 16.44 5.79
N GLU A 69 2.64 17.68 5.35
CA GLU A 69 1.61 18.72 5.24
C GLU A 69 0.44 18.24 4.37
N ASN A 70 0.74 17.72 3.18
CA ASN A 70 -0.26 17.23 2.25
C ASN A 70 -1.03 16.04 2.83
N PHE A 71 -0.35 15.05 3.41
CA PHE A 71 -1.03 13.91 4.02
C PHE A 71 -1.99 14.32 5.15
N ARG A 72 -1.59 15.29 6.00
CA ARG A 72 -2.46 15.85 7.03
C ARG A 72 -3.67 16.58 6.42
N LEU A 73 -3.42 17.48 5.48
CA LEU A 73 -4.45 18.28 4.82
C LEU A 73 -5.48 17.41 4.09
N TRP A 74 -5.04 16.33 3.46
CA TRP A 74 -5.91 15.37 2.79
C TRP A 74 -6.88 14.66 3.74
N ARG A 75 -6.41 14.34 4.95
CA ARG A 75 -7.26 13.79 6.01
C ARG A 75 -8.23 14.82 6.55
N GLU A 76 -7.79 16.06 6.75
CA GLU A 76 -8.64 17.18 7.18
C GLU A 76 -9.74 17.49 6.15
N ARG A 77 -9.44 17.36 4.85
CA ARG A 77 -10.39 17.54 3.74
C ARG A 77 -11.33 16.35 3.53
N GLY A 78 -11.11 15.23 4.23
CA GLY A 78 -11.88 14.00 4.03
C GLY A 78 -11.57 13.25 2.74
N TRP A 79 -10.47 13.56 2.05
CA TRP A 79 -10.01 12.80 0.88
C TRP A 79 -9.34 11.49 1.26
N LEU A 80 -8.86 11.39 2.49
CA LEU A 80 -8.39 10.15 3.11
C LEU A 80 -9.04 9.99 4.48
N VAL A 81 -9.80 8.90 4.63
CA VAL A 81 -10.55 8.61 5.84
C VAL A 81 -10.05 7.29 6.42
N GLN A 82 -9.84 7.28 7.73
CA GLN A 82 -9.43 6.07 8.43
C GLN A 82 -10.67 5.21 8.74
N ASP A 83 -10.61 3.92 8.41
CA ASP A 83 -11.65 2.96 8.78
C ASP A 83 -11.80 2.87 10.32
N PRO A 84 -13.03 2.64 10.83
CA PRO A 84 -13.31 2.70 12.27
C PRO A 84 -12.71 1.53 13.05
N GLU A 85 -12.51 0.38 12.41
CA GLU A 85 -11.97 -0.84 13.01
C GLU A 85 -10.87 -1.45 12.13
N GLU A 86 -10.16 -2.44 12.68
CA GLU A 86 -9.13 -3.15 11.95
C GLU A 86 -9.76 -4.18 11.00
N TYR A 87 -9.41 -4.11 9.71
CA TYR A 87 -9.87 -5.04 8.69
C TYR A 87 -8.69 -5.59 7.88
N TYR A 88 -8.88 -6.78 7.31
CA TYR A 88 -8.22 -7.18 6.09
C TYR A 88 -9.01 -6.68 4.88
N TYR A 89 -8.30 -6.46 3.79
CA TYR A 89 -8.90 -6.01 2.53
C TYR A 89 -8.55 -7.00 1.44
N ILE A 90 -9.43 -7.15 0.47
CA ILE A 90 -9.10 -7.81 -0.80
C ILE A 90 -8.90 -6.72 -1.82
N TYR A 91 -7.78 -6.74 -2.50
CA TYR A 91 -7.52 -5.90 -3.67
C TYR A 91 -7.43 -6.79 -4.89
N ALA A 92 -8.05 -6.37 -5.98
CA ALA A 92 -7.93 -7.05 -7.26
C ALA A 92 -7.51 -6.08 -8.35
N GLN A 93 -6.64 -6.57 -9.23
CA GLN A 93 -6.22 -5.88 -10.42
C GLN A 93 -6.58 -6.72 -11.65
N THR A 94 -7.16 -6.08 -12.66
CA THR A 94 -7.53 -6.72 -13.93
C THR A 94 -6.69 -6.12 -15.06
N MET A 95 -5.95 -6.96 -15.78
CA MET A 95 -5.15 -6.60 -16.96
C MET A 95 -5.40 -7.66 -18.04
N ASP A 96 -5.66 -7.23 -19.28
CA ASP A 96 -5.90 -8.11 -20.43
C ASP A 96 -6.96 -9.21 -20.17
N GLY A 97 -8.04 -8.83 -19.48
CA GLY A 97 -9.14 -9.73 -19.11
C GLY A 97 -8.82 -10.76 -18.02
N ARG A 98 -7.59 -10.72 -17.46
CA ARG A 98 -7.19 -11.58 -16.33
C ARG A 98 -7.25 -10.78 -15.04
N THR A 99 -7.83 -11.37 -14.01
CA THR A 99 -7.95 -10.73 -12.69
C THR A 99 -7.10 -11.48 -11.68
N GLN A 100 -6.24 -10.74 -10.97
CA GLN A 100 -5.50 -11.23 -9.82
C GLN A 100 -6.08 -10.65 -8.54
N TYR A 101 -6.26 -11.50 -7.53
CA TYR A 101 -6.70 -11.10 -6.19
C TYR A 101 -5.53 -11.19 -5.21
N GLY A 102 -5.49 -10.27 -4.25
CA GLY A 102 -4.53 -10.25 -3.15
C GLY A 102 -5.19 -9.78 -1.87
N LEU A 103 -4.65 -10.22 -0.73
CA LEU A 103 -5.02 -9.70 0.58
C LEU A 103 -4.11 -8.54 0.95
N THR A 104 -4.68 -7.41 1.34
CA THR A 104 -3.95 -6.29 1.94
C THR A 104 -3.97 -6.43 3.45
N MET A 105 -2.77 -6.41 4.05
CA MET A 105 -2.53 -6.70 5.46
C MET A 105 -1.29 -5.97 5.96
N CYS A 106 -1.16 -5.82 7.28
CA CYS A 106 0.12 -5.48 7.87
C CYS A 106 0.92 -6.74 8.19
N CYS A 107 2.24 -6.67 7.98
CA CYS A 107 3.20 -7.69 8.36
C CYS A 107 4.10 -7.18 9.49
N HIS A 108 4.62 -8.09 10.31
CA HIS A 108 5.58 -7.75 11.35
C HIS A 108 7.00 -7.58 10.80
N PHE A 109 7.69 -6.52 11.20
CA PHE A 109 9.03 -6.25 10.70
C PHE A 109 10.08 -7.28 11.17
N GLU A 110 9.89 -7.90 12.33
CA GLU A 110 10.83 -8.92 12.81
C GLU A 110 10.76 -10.20 11.96
N ASP A 111 9.70 -10.39 11.16
CA ASP A 111 9.63 -11.46 10.18
C ASP A 111 10.57 -11.20 8.99
N TYR A 112 10.84 -9.94 8.66
CA TYR A 112 11.91 -9.57 7.73
C TYR A 112 13.29 -9.85 8.32
N LEU A 113 13.52 -9.46 9.58
CA LEU A 113 14.80 -9.67 10.27
C LEU A 113 15.13 -11.15 10.49
N SER A 114 14.13 -11.96 10.82
CA SER A 114 14.28 -13.42 10.99
C SER A 114 14.35 -14.18 9.66
N GLY A 115 14.09 -13.51 8.54
CA GLY A 115 14.06 -14.11 7.20
C GLY A 115 12.81 -14.96 6.91
N ALA A 116 11.72 -14.77 7.65
CA ALA A 116 10.41 -15.29 7.29
C ALA A 116 9.76 -14.49 6.14
N ILE A 117 10.10 -13.21 5.99
CA ILE A 117 9.89 -12.46 4.75
C ILE A 117 11.17 -12.61 3.90
N LYS A 118 11.05 -13.37 2.81
CA LYS A 118 12.15 -13.77 1.93
C LYS A 118 12.41 -12.68 0.89
N LYS A 119 13.69 -12.39 0.71
CA LYS A 119 14.22 -11.44 -0.28
C LYS A 119 14.85 -12.23 -1.41
N HIS A 120 14.68 -11.77 -2.65
CA HIS A 120 15.43 -12.31 -3.79
C HIS A 120 16.31 -11.25 -4.48
N GLU A 121 16.25 -10.00 -4.03
CA GLU A 121 17.08 -8.89 -4.51
C GLU A 121 17.81 -8.17 -3.37
N LEU A 122 18.94 -7.55 -3.74
CA LEU A 122 19.67 -6.62 -2.87
C LEU A 122 19.07 -5.23 -3.00
N THR A 123 19.00 -4.53 -1.88
CA THR A 123 18.58 -3.14 -1.79
C THR A 123 19.80 -2.21 -1.80
N ARG A 124 19.57 -0.94 -2.13
CA ARG A 124 20.58 0.12 -2.13
C ARG A 124 20.32 1.01 -0.92
N THR A 125 21.35 1.25 -0.12
CA THR A 125 21.23 2.02 1.13
C THR A 125 20.61 3.40 0.93
N GLU A 126 21.03 4.13 -0.11
CA GLU A 126 20.48 5.46 -0.44
C GLU A 126 18.96 5.42 -0.64
N LYS A 127 18.46 4.44 -1.41
CA LYS A 127 17.01 4.24 -1.61
C LYS A 127 16.29 3.79 -0.34
N GLU A 128 16.97 3.09 0.57
CA GLU A 128 16.38 2.76 1.86
C GLU A 128 16.25 3.99 2.75
N GLU A 129 17.32 4.78 2.90
CA GLU A 129 17.31 6.00 3.74
C GLU A 129 16.19 6.95 3.33
N ASP A 130 16.08 7.20 2.02
CA ASP A 130 15.03 8.04 1.47
C ASP A 130 13.62 7.51 1.82
N ARG A 131 13.36 6.22 1.63
CA ARG A 131 12.08 5.61 2.01
C ARG A 131 11.85 5.58 3.54
N MET A 132 12.92 5.48 4.34
CA MET A 132 12.83 5.59 5.80
C MET A 132 12.39 6.99 6.23
N ILE A 133 12.89 8.05 5.59
CA ILE A 133 12.47 9.44 5.88
C ILE A 133 10.97 9.59 5.64
N HIS A 134 10.46 9.12 4.49
CA HIS A 134 9.03 9.13 4.20
C HIS A 134 8.22 8.41 5.29
N VAL A 135 8.49 7.13 5.52
CA VAL A 135 7.75 6.32 6.52
C VAL A 135 7.81 6.95 7.91
N ARG A 136 8.99 7.45 8.33
CA ARG A 136 9.20 8.08 9.64
C ARG A 136 8.43 9.40 9.75
N ASN A 137 8.47 10.25 8.74
CA ASN A 137 7.83 11.57 8.80
C ASN A 137 6.31 11.46 8.72
N GLN A 138 5.80 10.58 7.85
CA GLN A 138 4.36 10.43 7.60
C GLN A 138 3.70 9.47 8.61
N GLN A 139 4.49 8.67 9.33
CA GLN A 139 4.00 7.63 10.26
C GLN A 139 2.98 6.70 9.59
N ALA A 140 3.21 6.39 8.31
CA ALA A 140 2.31 5.61 7.48
C ALA A 140 3.08 4.89 6.36
N ASN A 141 2.56 3.72 5.95
CA ASN A 141 2.99 3.05 4.71
C ASN A 141 2.02 3.47 3.60
N ILE A 142 2.40 4.48 2.82
CA ILE A 142 1.56 5.03 1.74
C ILE A 142 1.58 4.15 0.49
N GLU A 143 2.66 3.39 0.30
CA GLU A 143 2.88 2.58 -0.90
C GLU A 143 3.04 1.09 -0.52
N PRO A 144 2.03 0.24 -0.78
CA PRO A 144 2.07 -1.16 -0.36
C PRO A 144 3.16 -1.96 -1.08
N VAL A 145 3.68 -2.96 -0.37
CA VAL A 145 4.63 -3.95 -0.89
C VAL A 145 3.85 -5.14 -1.45
N PHE A 146 4.31 -5.69 -2.57
CA PHE A 146 3.69 -6.86 -3.16
C PHE A 146 4.39 -8.14 -2.69
N PHE A 147 3.67 -8.95 -1.92
CA PHE A 147 4.14 -10.26 -1.46
C PHE A 147 3.45 -11.41 -2.18
N ALA A 148 4.18 -12.50 -2.36
CA ALA A 148 3.65 -13.83 -2.66
C ALA A 148 3.78 -14.75 -1.44
N TYR A 149 2.94 -15.77 -1.36
CA TYR A 149 2.98 -16.80 -0.32
C TYR A 149 2.56 -18.15 -0.92
N PRO A 150 2.91 -19.30 -0.29
CA PRO A 150 2.49 -20.60 -0.79
C PRO A 150 0.97 -20.71 -0.84
N ASP A 151 0.45 -21.31 -1.91
CA ASP A 151 -0.99 -21.48 -2.14
C ASP A 151 -1.70 -22.06 -0.92
N ASN A 152 -2.87 -21.50 -0.62
CA ASN A 152 -3.71 -21.95 0.49
C ASN A 152 -5.17 -21.97 0.06
N ALA A 153 -5.69 -23.17 -0.19
CA ALA A 153 -7.05 -23.38 -0.68
C ALA A 153 -8.14 -22.77 0.20
N GLU A 154 -7.90 -22.62 1.51
CA GLU A 154 -8.88 -21.99 2.39
C GLU A 154 -8.88 -20.47 2.27
N ILE A 155 -7.71 -19.85 2.07
CA ILE A 155 -7.65 -18.42 1.73
C ILE A 155 -8.33 -18.17 0.38
N ASP A 156 -8.09 -19.02 -0.62
CA ASP A 156 -8.74 -18.92 -1.93
C ASP A 156 -10.27 -18.97 -1.79
N ALA A 157 -10.79 -19.93 -1.02
CA ALA A 157 -12.21 -20.04 -0.75
C ALA A 157 -12.79 -18.84 0.04
N ILE A 158 -12.01 -18.26 0.96
CA ILE A 158 -12.41 -17.03 1.67
C ILE A 158 -12.50 -15.86 0.69
N VAL A 159 -11.49 -15.68 -0.16
CA VAL A 159 -11.46 -14.60 -1.17
C VAL A 159 -12.63 -14.76 -2.12
N GLU A 160 -12.83 -15.95 -2.70
CA GLU A 160 -13.95 -16.26 -3.61
C GLU A 160 -15.30 -15.94 -2.95
N ARG A 161 -15.51 -16.39 -1.70
CA ARG A 161 -16.75 -16.12 -0.97
C ARG A 161 -17.00 -14.63 -0.78
N VAL A 162 -15.98 -13.85 -0.40
CA VAL A 162 -16.16 -12.40 -0.18
C VAL A 162 -16.49 -11.67 -1.48
N VAL A 163 -15.75 -11.96 -2.57
CA VAL A 163 -15.91 -11.26 -3.84
C VAL A 163 -17.20 -11.63 -4.58
N THR A 164 -17.76 -12.82 -4.32
CA THR A 164 -19.04 -13.26 -4.89
C THR A 164 -20.24 -12.82 -4.05
N ALA A 165 -20.10 -12.72 -2.73
CA ALA A 165 -21.22 -12.36 -1.84
C ALA A 165 -21.53 -10.86 -1.80
N SER A 166 -20.58 -10.00 -2.20
CA SER A 166 -20.74 -8.54 -2.08
C SER A 166 -20.12 -7.78 -3.25
N ALA A 167 -20.76 -6.67 -3.62
CA ALA A 167 -20.18 -5.73 -4.57
C ALA A 167 -18.91 -5.08 -3.97
N PRO A 168 -17.89 -4.82 -4.79
CA PRO A 168 -16.70 -4.14 -4.32
C PRO A 168 -17.00 -2.73 -3.80
N GLU A 169 -16.24 -2.32 -2.80
CA GLU A 169 -16.21 -0.95 -2.27
C GLU A 169 -15.73 0.00 -3.36
N TYR A 170 -14.62 -0.33 -4.03
CA TYR A 170 -14.09 0.41 -5.19
C TYR A 170 -14.15 -0.46 -6.43
N ASP A 171 -14.59 0.10 -7.55
CA ASP A 171 -14.57 -0.57 -8.86
C ASP A 171 -14.42 0.50 -9.94
N PHE A 172 -13.21 0.63 -10.49
CA PHE A 172 -12.90 1.59 -11.54
C PHE A 172 -11.79 1.08 -12.45
N THR A 173 -11.67 1.67 -13.64
CA THR A 173 -10.57 1.43 -14.57
C THR A 173 -9.72 2.70 -14.65
N ALA A 174 -8.42 2.57 -14.41
CA ALA A 174 -7.48 3.68 -14.51
C ALA A 174 -7.21 4.04 -16.00
N PRO A 175 -6.68 5.25 -16.29
CA PRO A 175 -6.42 5.69 -17.66
C PRO A 175 -5.46 4.80 -18.47
N ASP A 176 -4.63 4.01 -17.79
CA ASP A 176 -3.72 3.02 -18.37
C ASP A 176 -4.39 1.68 -18.73
N GLY A 177 -5.71 1.56 -18.49
CA GLY A 177 -6.52 0.40 -18.82
C GLY A 177 -6.60 -0.68 -17.74
N PHE A 178 -5.91 -0.49 -16.60
CA PHE A 178 -5.97 -1.44 -15.50
C PHE A 178 -7.27 -1.30 -14.72
N GLY A 179 -7.97 -2.41 -14.51
CA GLY A 179 -9.14 -2.47 -13.64
C GLY A 179 -8.70 -2.62 -12.18
N HIS A 180 -9.32 -1.87 -11.28
CA HIS A 180 -9.03 -1.87 -9.86
C HIS A 180 -10.30 -2.15 -9.06
N LYS A 181 -10.24 -3.16 -8.20
CA LYS A 181 -11.33 -3.47 -7.27
C LYS A 181 -10.82 -3.64 -5.85
N LEU A 182 -11.63 -3.25 -4.89
CA LEU A 182 -11.32 -3.41 -3.47
C LEU A 182 -12.55 -3.82 -2.67
N TRP A 183 -12.39 -4.75 -1.75
CA TRP A 183 -13.40 -5.16 -0.77
C TRP A 183 -12.83 -5.00 0.63
N VAL A 184 -13.69 -4.58 1.56
CA VAL A 184 -13.38 -4.53 3.00
C VAL A 184 -13.99 -5.76 3.66
N ILE A 185 -13.17 -6.61 4.29
CA ILE A 185 -13.67 -7.77 5.02
C ILE A 185 -14.11 -7.28 6.41
N ARG A 186 -15.41 -6.96 6.56
CA ARG A 186 -15.96 -6.46 7.83
C ARG A 186 -16.35 -7.56 8.82
N ASP A 187 -16.50 -8.79 8.34
CA ASP A 187 -16.85 -9.93 9.20
C ASP A 187 -15.68 -10.32 10.10
N ARG A 188 -15.87 -10.19 11.42
CA ARG A 188 -14.81 -10.43 12.41
C ARG A 188 -14.32 -11.87 12.40
N ALA A 189 -15.23 -12.84 12.26
CA ALA A 189 -14.87 -14.26 12.24
C ALA A 189 -13.98 -14.60 11.04
N THR A 190 -14.27 -14.02 9.87
CA THR A 190 -13.43 -14.17 8.68
C THR A 190 -12.05 -13.53 8.88
N ASN A 191 -11.96 -12.35 9.51
CA ASN A 191 -10.68 -11.73 9.82
C ASN A 191 -9.84 -12.61 10.76
N ASP A 192 -10.42 -13.06 11.87
CA ASP A 192 -9.73 -13.92 12.84
C ASP A 192 -9.28 -15.24 12.17
N ARG A 193 -10.08 -15.79 11.25
CA ARG A 193 -9.72 -16.99 10.50
C ARG A 193 -8.54 -16.77 9.55
N ILE A 194 -8.49 -15.64 8.84
CA ILE A 194 -7.35 -15.26 7.99
C ILE A 194 -6.08 -15.19 8.84
N THR A 195 -6.13 -14.49 9.98
CA THR A 195 -4.98 -14.41 10.90
C THR A 195 -4.50 -15.80 11.33
N GLU A 196 -5.43 -16.70 11.67
CA GLU A 196 -5.10 -18.06 12.10
C GLU A 196 -4.45 -18.89 10.98
N ILE A 197 -4.97 -18.81 9.75
CA ILE A 197 -4.39 -19.53 8.60
C ILE A 197 -2.96 -19.08 8.35
N PHE A 198 -2.68 -17.77 8.44
CA PHE A 198 -1.33 -17.24 8.22
C PHE A 198 -0.32 -17.65 9.29
N ARG A 199 -0.76 -18.07 10.49
CA ARG A 199 0.15 -18.72 11.46
C ARG A 199 0.76 -20.00 10.89
N GLY A 200 0.07 -20.70 9.99
CA GLY A 200 0.59 -21.88 9.30
C GLY A 200 1.49 -21.57 8.11
N ILE A 201 1.52 -20.32 7.62
CA ILE A 201 2.30 -19.94 6.44
C ILE A 201 3.78 -19.76 6.85
N PRO A 202 4.71 -20.49 6.20
CA PRO A 202 6.10 -20.50 6.65
C PRO A 202 6.84 -19.21 6.32
N ALA A 203 6.51 -18.60 5.17
CA ALA A 203 7.19 -17.43 4.65
C ALA A 203 6.32 -16.60 3.69
N LEU A 204 6.61 -15.31 3.61
CA LEU A 204 6.21 -14.42 2.51
C LEU A 204 7.43 -14.21 1.61
N TYR A 205 7.20 -13.93 0.34
CA TYR A 205 8.25 -13.64 -0.65
C TYR A 205 7.98 -12.25 -1.20
N VAL A 206 8.95 -11.34 -1.11
CA VAL A 206 8.85 -10.03 -1.77
C VAL A 206 8.81 -10.27 -3.26
N ALA A 207 7.74 -9.87 -3.94
CA ALA A 207 7.61 -9.92 -5.40
C ALA A 207 7.92 -8.55 -6.01
N ASP A 208 7.51 -7.48 -5.32
CA ASP A 208 7.92 -6.10 -5.61
C ASP A 208 7.93 -5.26 -4.32
N GLY A 209 8.77 -4.21 -4.28
CA GLY A 209 8.89 -3.31 -3.13
C GLY A 209 10.01 -3.68 -2.14
N HIS A 210 11.14 -4.21 -2.64
CA HIS A 210 12.31 -4.58 -1.83
C HIS A 210 12.82 -3.43 -0.95
N HIS A 211 13.03 -2.24 -1.52
CA HIS A 211 13.50 -1.07 -0.78
C HIS A 211 12.49 -0.63 0.30
N ARG A 212 11.20 -0.64 -0.02
CA ARG A 212 10.11 -0.30 0.91
C ARG A 212 10.06 -1.28 2.09
N THR A 213 10.22 -2.58 1.81
CA THR A 213 10.27 -3.62 2.85
C THR A 213 11.48 -3.43 3.77
N ALA A 214 12.66 -3.19 3.20
CA ALA A 214 13.88 -2.96 3.96
C ALA A 214 13.79 -1.69 4.82
N ALA A 215 13.32 -0.58 4.25
CA ALA A 215 13.11 0.68 4.95
C ALA A 215 12.11 0.52 6.10
N ALA A 216 10.96 -0.10 5.86
CA ALA A 216 9.96 -0.37 6.90
C ALA A 216 10.54 -1.22 8.04
N ALA A 217 11.38 -2.21 7.72
CA ALA A 217 12.01 -3.04 8.74
C ALA A 217 13.05 -2.28 9.59
N ARG A 218 13.79 -1.35 8.98
CA ARG A 218 14.73 -0.49 9.68
C ARG A 218 14.03 0.51 10.59
N VAL A 219 12.97 1.18 10.10
CA VAL A 219 12.14 2.07 10.93
C VAL A 219 11.50 1.30 12.09
N GLY A 220 10.97 0.10 11.85
CA GLY A 220 10.38 -0.72 12.90
C GLY A 220 11.37 -1.10 14.02
N ALA A 221 12.65 -1.26 13.70
CA ALA A 221 13.69 -1.57 14.67
C ALA A 221 14.17 -0.35 15.49
N GLU A 222 13.78 0.86 15.12
CA GLU A 222 14.08 2.10 15.86
C GLU A 222 13.06 2.39 16.98
N CYS A 223 11.88 1.78 16.92
CA CYS A 223 10.74 1.99 17.82
C CYS A 223 10.69 0.97 18.98
#